data_AF-A0A535EZH5-F1
#
_entry.id   AF-A0A535EZH5-F1
#
_cell.length_a   1.000
_cell.length_b   1.000
_cell.length_c   1.000
_cell.angle_alpha   90.00
_cell.angle_beta   90.00
_cell.angle_gamma   90.00
#
_symmetry.space_group_name_H-M   'P 1'
#
loop_
_entity.id
_entity.type
_entity.pdbx_description
1 polymer ?
#
loop_
_entity_poly.entity_id
_entity_poly.type
_entity_poly.pdbx_seq_one_letter_code
_entity_poly.pdbx_strand_id
1 'polypeptide(L)'
;MNYITIGEIVRGDREVFPPYLYEAYQSTRRRAPALALIDVPLTLSELTGPGPAISAITPEDADLTRNAGTGGEAIGQRIIVTGRVLDEHGNPVPDTLLEIWQANAAGRYLHKWDQWLGPLDPHFLGMGRCLTNVEGVYRFLTIRPGAYPWKNHPNAWRPAHIHFSVFGPSILSRLVTQMYFP
;
A
#
# COMPACT_ATOMS: atom_id res chain seq x y z
N MET A 1 -18.14 -30.56 -11.54
CA MET A 1 -16.76 -30.06 -11.36
C MET A 1 -16.69 -28.74 -12.13
N ASN A 2 -16.91 -27.63 -11.43
CA ASN A 2 -16.82 -26.31 -12.04
C ASN A 2 -15.35 -25.93 -12.11
N TYR A 3 -14.80 -25.93 -13.31
CA TYR A 3 -13.51 -25.33 -13.55
C TYR A 3 -13.66 -23.83 -13.28
N ILE A 4 -13.00 -23.35 -12.23
CA ILE A 4 -12.71 -21.93 -12.09
C ILE A 4 -11.74 -21.63 -13.23
N THR A 5 -12.26 -21.20 -14.38
CA THR A 5 -11.47 -20.49 -15.36
C THR A 5 -11.02 -19.21 -14.69
N ILE A 6 -9.77 -19.15 -14.23
CA ILE A 6 -9.18 -17.87 -13.83
C ILE A 6 -9.14 -17.04 -15.11
N GLY A 7 -10.02 -16.04 -15.14
CA GLY A 7 -10.42 -15.27 -16.31
C GLY A 7 -9.28 -14.48 -16.95
N GLU A 8 -9.63 -13.80 -18.03
CA GLU A 8 -8.78 -12.90 -18.80
C GLU A 8 -8.29 -11.74 -17.91
N ILE A 9 -7.25 -11.98 -17.11
CA ILE A 9 -6.62 -10.93 -16.31
C ILE A 9 -6.03 -9.91 -17.29
N VAL A 10 -6.62 -8.73 -17.31
CA VAL A 10 -6.10 -7.59 -18.05
C VAL A 10 -4.78 -7.20 -17.40
N ARG A 11 -3.65 -7.51 -18.06
CA ARG A 11 -2.34 -6.95 -17.72
C ARG A 11 -2.51 -5.44 -17.63
N GLY A 12 -2.16 -4.86 -16.48
CA GLY A 12 -2.51 -3.49 -16.11
C GLY A 12 -2.48 -2.54 -17.30
N ASP A 13 -3.67 -2.04 -17.68
CA ASP A 13 -3.85 -1.20 -18.85
C ASP A 13 -2.89 -0.01 -18.80
N ARG A 14 -2.12 0.20 -19.88
CA ARG A 14 -1.16 1.30 -19.99
C ARG A 14 -1.82 2.67 -19.84
N GLU A 15 -3.13 2.76 -20.08
CA GLU A 15 -3.91 3.98 -19.89
C GLU A 15 -4.27 4.23 -18.42
N VAL A 16 -4.33 3.17 -17.60
CA VAL A 16 -4.67 3.23 -16.17
C VAL A 16 -3.43 3.35 -15.30
N PHE A 17 -2.35 2.64 -15.65
CA PHE A 17 -1.12 2.59 -14.86
C PHE A 17 -0.09 3.65 -15.31
N PRO A 18 0.70 4.21 -14.38
CA PRO A 18 1.74 5.16 -14.74
C PRO A 18 2.79 4.52 -15.66
N PRO A 19 3.38 5.28 -16.59
CA PRO A 19 4.47 4.76 -17.41
C PRO A 19 5.70 4.47 -16.52
N TYR A 20 6.47 3.44 -16.87
CA TYR A 20 7.70 3.12 -16.12
C TYR A 20 8.70 4.28 -16.13
N LEU A 21 8.85 4.96 -17.27
CA LEU A 21 9.61 6.19 -17.39
C LEU A 21 8.66 7.38 -17.29
N TYR A 22 8.84 8.18 -16.24
CA TYR A 22 8.15 9.45 -16.09
C TYR A 22 9.18 10.52 -15.70
N GLU A 23 9.67 11.27 -16.69
CA GLU A 23 10.90 12.07 -16.55
C GLU A 23 10.86 13.13 -15.45
N ALA A 24 9.68 13.68 -15.15
CA ALA A 24 9.46 14.64 -14.08
C ALA A 24 9.60 14.01 -12.69
N TYR A 25 9.37 12.70 -12.57
CA TYR A 25 9.76 11.92 -11.40
C TYR A 25 11.16 11.35 -11.61
N GLN A 26 12.17 12.12 -11.21
CA GLN A 26 13.56 11.95 -11.63
C GLN A 26 14.16 10.58 -11.35
N SER A 27 13.73 9.89 -10.28
CA SER A 27 14.25 8.55 -9.95
C SER A 27 13.90 7.48 -10.99
N THR A 28 12.86 7.70 -11.81
CA THR A 28 12.46 6.76 -12.87
C THR A 28 13.49 6.72 -14.02
N ARG A 29 14.22 7.81 -14.27
CA ARG A 29 15.17 7.93 -15.40
C ARG A 29 16.24 6.82 -15.43
N ARG A 30 16.64 6.32 -14.26
CA ARG A 30 17.65 5.25 -14.11
C ARG A 30 17.06 3.91 -13.65
N ARG A 31 15.74 3.82 -13.54
CA ARG A 31 15.03 2.65 -12.97
C ARG A 31 13.91 2.13 -13.87
N ALA A 32 13.59 2.83 -14.95
CA ALA A 32 12.69 2.34 -15.98
C ALA A 32 13.43 1.33 -16.88
N PRO A 33 12.78 0.21 -17.27
CA PRO A 33 13.34 -0.71 -18.24
C PRO A 33 13.49 -0.01 -19.60
N ALA A 34 14.61 -0.27 -20.28
CA ALA A 34 14.87 0.26 -21.62
C ALA A 34 14.21 -0.57 -22.73
N LEU A 35 13.79 -1.79 -22.41
CA LEU A 35 13.14 -2.72 -23.34
C LEU A 35 11.68 -2.91 -22.93
N ALA A 36 10.85 -3.28 -23.91
CA ALA A 36 9.47 -3.67 -23.64
C ALA A 36 9.41 -4.92 -22.75
N LEU A 37 8.36 -5.02 -21.95
CA LEU A 37 8.07 -6.25 -21.21
C LEU A 37 7.70 -7.37 -22.20
N ILE A 38 8.06 -8.59 -21.84
CA ILE A 38 7.73 -9.78 -22.61
C ILE A 38 6.45 -10.39 -22.04
N ASP A 39 5.46 -10.58 -22.90
CA ASP A 39 4.27 -11.32 -22.52
C ASP A 39 4.56 -12.81 -22.48
N VAL A 40 4.15 -13.43 -21.37
CA VAL A 40 4.33 -14.85 -21.09
C VAL A 40 2.97 -15.49 -20.85
N PRO A 41 2.74 -16.75 -21.29
CA PRO A 41 1.55 -17.48 -20.93
C PRO A 41 1.41 -17.60 -19.42
N LEU A 42 0.19 -17.46 -18.91
CA LEU A 42 -0.07 -17.59 -17.47
C LEU A 42 0.01 -19.06 -17.06
N THR A 43 0.78 -19.32 -16.01
CA THR A 43 0.93 -20.65 -15.41
C THR A 43 0.53 -20.61 -13.93
N LEU A 44 0.61 -21.74 -13.23
CA LEU A 44 0.41 -21.75 -11.78
C LEU A 44 1.35 -20.78 -11.03
N SER A 45 2.52 -20.48 -11.59
CA SER A 45 3.45 -19.50 -11.01
C SER A 45 2.84 -18.10 -10.90
N GLU A 46 2.04 -17.68 -11.89
CA GLU A 46 1.39 -16.36 -11.92
C GLU A 46 -0.01 -16.40 -11.28
N LEU A 47 -0.72 -17.52 -11.45
CA LEU A 47 -2.11 -17.67 -11.03
C LEU A 47 -2.26 -17.99 -9.53
N THR A 48 -1.16 -18.27 -8.83
CA THR A 48 -1.15 -18.50 -7.39
C THR A 48 -0.41 -17.38 -6.65
N GLY A 49 -0.60 -17.29 -5.34
CA GLY A 49 0.08 -16.35 -4.47
C GLY A 49 0.57 -17.05 -3.20
N PRO A 50 1.26 -16.34 -2.30
CA PRO A 50 1.78 -16.93 -1.05
C PRO A 50 0.68 -17.47 -0.11
N GLY A 51 -0.61 -17.33 -0.45
CA GLY A 51 -1.71 -17.65 0.45
C GLY A 51 -1.54 -16.93 1.80
N PRO A 52 -2.18 -17.43 2.88
CA PRO A 52 -1.94 -16.93 4.23
C PRO A 52 -0.66 -17.53 4.84
N ALA A 53 0.43 -17.71 4.08
CA ALA A 53 1.75 -18.07 4.63
C ALA A 53 2.43 -16.90 5.38
N ILE A 54 1.64 -15.90 5.78
CA ILE A 54 2.09 -14.66 6.40
C ILE A 54 1.78 -14.79 7.90
N SER A 55 2.73 -14.37 8.74
CA SER A 55 2.62 -14.39 10.21
C SER A 55 1.24 -14.00 10.71
N ALA A 56 0.80 -14.60 11.83
CA ALA A 56 -0.48 -14.28 12.46
C ALA A 56 -0.73 -12.76 12.52
N ILE A 57 -1.90 -12.34 12.05
CA ILE A 57 -2.36 -10.96 12.04
C ILE A 57 -3.31 -10.80 13.22
N THR A 58 -3.08 -9.81 14.06
CA THR A 58 -3.95 -9.53 15.20
C THR A 58 -4.75 -8.24 14.95
N PRO A 59 -5.90 -8.04 15.61
CA PRO A 59 -6.66 -6.79 15.49
C PRO A 59 -5.85 -5.53 15.82
N GLU A 60 -4.87 -5.64 16.71
CA GLU A 60 -3.98 -4.55 17.13
C GLU A 60 -3.05 -4.09 16.00
N ASP A 61 -2.71 -4.97 15.05
CA ASP A 61 -1.90 -4.62 13.88
C ASP A 61 -2.55 -3.51 13.03
N ALA A 62 -3.87 -3.36 13.10
CA ALA A 62 -4.64 -2.36 12.36
C ALA A 62 -4.87 -1.05 13.13
N ASP A 63 -4.44 -0.95 14.39
CA ASP A 63 -4.52 0.27 15.20
C ASP A 63 -3.14 0.93 15.37
N LEU A 64 -2.78 1.75 14.38
CA LEU A 64 -1.52 2.51 14.36
C LEU A 64 -1.46 3.58 15.45
N THR A 65 -2.56 3.86 16.17
CA THR A 65 -2.55 4.84 17.26
C THR A 65 -1.88 4.30 18.52
N ARG A 66 -1.71 2.97 18.62
CA ARG A 66 -1.16 2.28 19.80
C ARG A 66 -0.20 1.13 19.49
N ASN A 67 -0.16 0.61 18.25
CA ASN A 67 0.62 -0.57 17.90
C ASN A 67 2.16 -0.40 18.04
N ALA A 68 2.64 0.81 18.37
CA ALA A 68 4.03 1.04 18.76
C ALA A 68 4.45 0.32 20.06
N GLY A 69 3.49 -0.12 20.89
CA GLY A 69 3.78 -0.89 22.09
C GLY A 69 4.50 -0.09 23.19
N THR A 70 4.54 1.24 23.08
CA THR A 70 5.23 2.11 24.04
C THR A 70 4.37 2.52 25.25
N GLY A 71 3.11 2.06 25.31
CA GLY A 71 2.15 2.44 26.35
C GLY A 71 1.52 3.83 26.20
N GLY A 72 1.93 4.60 25.18
CA GLY A 72 1.39 5.92 24.85
C GLY A 72 0.48 5.90 23.61
N GLU A 73 -0.08 7.05 23.26
CA GLU A 73 -0.85 7.25 22.03
C GLU A 73 -0.11 8.18 21.07
N ALA A 74 -0.19 7.87 19.78
CA ALA A 74 0.34 8.71 18.71
C ALA A 74 -0.36 10.08 18.65
N ILE A 75 0.42 11.13 18.40
CA ILE A 75 -0.02 12.51 18.30
C ILE A 75 -0.49 12.82 16.87
N GLY A 76 -1.71 13.34 16.75
CA GLY A 76 -2.23 13.95 15.53
C GLY A 76 -3.73 13.71 15.32
N GLN A 77 -4.22 14.00 14.12
CA GLN A 77 -5.63 13.81 13.79
C GLN A 77 -5.94 12.31 13.65
N ARG A 78 -6.68 11.74 14.61
CA ARG A 78 -7.19 10.36 14.54
C ARG A 78 -8.16 10.22 13.38
N ILE A 79 -7.93 9.22 12.52
CA ILE A 79 -8.77 8.93 11.36
C ILE A 79 -9.00 7.42 11.24
N ILE A 80 -10.17 7.06 10.70
CA ILE A 80 -10.45 5.70 10.24
C ILE A 80 -10.24 5.68 8.73
N VAL A 81 -9.43 4.73 8.27
CA VAL A 81 -9.24 4.46 6.84
C VAL A 81 -9.89 3.11 6.55
N THR A 82 -10.97 3.12 5.78
CA THR A 82 -11.80 1.95 5.51
C THR A 82 -12.27 1.96 4.06
N GLY A 83 -12.55 0.78 3.52
CA GLY A 83 -12.98 0.61 2.14
C GLY A 83 -13.23 -0.87 1.83
N ARG A 84 -13.40 -1.18 0.55
CA ARG A 84 -13.57 -2.56 0.05
C ARG A 84 -12.51 -2.86 -1.00
N VAL A 85 -11.97 -4.08 -0.96
CA VAL A 85 -11.18 -4.65 -2.05
C VAL A 85 -12.11 -5.50 -2.90
N LEU A 86 -12.24 -5.12 -4.17
CA LEU A 86 -13.06 -5.80 -5.17
C LEU A 86 -12.20 -6.21 -6.36
N ASP A 87 -12.60 -7.27 -7.05
CA ASP A 87 -12.06 -7.60 -8.37
C ASP A 87 -12.66 -6.68 -9.46
N GLU A 88 -12.20 -6.85 -10.70
CA GLU A 88 -12.67 -6.10 -11.87
C GLU A 88 -14.15 -6.32 -12.23
N HIS A 89 -14.76 -7.38 -11.71
CA HIS A 89 -16.19 -7.66 -11.86
C HIS A 89 -17.03 -7.13 -10.69
N GLY A 90 -16.39 -6.50 -9.70
CA GLY A 90 -17.04 -5.96 -8.50
C GLY A 90 -17.29 -6.99 -7.40
N ASN A 91 -16.74 -8.20 -7.50
CA ASN A 91 -16.86 -9.21 -6.45
C ASN A 91 -15.90 -8.88 -5.29
N PRO A 92 -16.30 -9.14 -4.03
CA PRO A 92 -15.42 -8.95 -2.89
C PRO A 92 -14.23 -9.92 -2.92
N VAL A 93 -13.06 -9.41 -2.52
CA VAL A 93 -11.85 -10.23 -2.30
C VAL A 93 -11.66 -10.43 -0.79
N PRO A 94 -12.13 -11.57 -0.23
CA PRO A 94 -12.00 -11.86 1.19
C PRO A 94 -10.61 -12.38 1.54
N ASP A 95 -10.27 -12.31 2.84
CA ASP A 95 -9.05 -12.89 3.43
C ASP A 95 -7.75 -12.45 2.74
N THR A 96 -7.75 -11.29 2.08
CA THR A 96 -6.56 -10.74 1.45
C THR A 96 -5.83 -9.80 2.41
N LEU A 97 -4.50 -9.93 2.44
CA LEU A 97 -3.65 -9.06 3.24
C LEU A 97 -3.56 -7.66 2.62
N LEU A 98 -3.86 -6.67 3.46
CA LEU A 98 -3.49 -5.28 3.24
C LEU A 98 -2.45 -4.86 4.26
N GLU A 99 -1.39 -4.22 3.77
CA GLU A 99 -0.42 -3.52 4.61
C GLU A 99 -0.42 -2.05 4.24
N ILE A 100 -0.26 -1.19 5.24
CA ILE A 100 -0.10 0.24 5.05
C ILE A 100 1.17 0.73 5.72
N TRP A 101 1.76 1.77 5.13
CA TRP A 101 2.81 2.56 5.78
C TRP A 101 2.68 4.04 5.45
N GLN A 102 3.09 4.89 6.40
CA GLN A 102 2.94 6.33 6.29
C GLN A 102 3.90 7.08 7.23
N ALA A 103 4.05 8.38 6.96
CA ALA A 103 4.66 9.31 7.90
C ALA A 103 3.74 9.58 9.09
N ASN A 104 4.31 10.14 10.17
CA ASN A 104 3.55 10.71 11.28
C ASN A 104 2.86 12.05 10.90
N ALA A 105 2.18 12.68 11.86
CA ALA A 105 1.51 13.97 11.66
C ALA A 105 2.45 15.12 11.22
N ALA A 106 3.74 15.03 11.48
CA ALA A 106 4.76 16.00 11.07
C ALA A 106 5.41 15.69 9.70
N GLY A 107 4.92 14.67 8.99
CA GLY A 107 5.51 14.23 7.72
C GLY A 107 6.85 13.51 7.90
N ARG A 108 7.14 12.99 9.09
CA ARG A 108 8.37 12.25 9.40
C ARG A 108 8.09 10.74 9.42
N TYR A 109 8.86 9.97 8.65
CA TYR A 109 8.88 8.51 8.74
C TYR A 109 9.82 8.05 9.84
N LEU A 110 9.44 6.97 10.53
CA LEU A 110 10.35 6.19 11.37
C LEU A 110 11.27 5.34 10.46
N HIS A 111 12.17 6.00 9.74
CA HIS A 111 13.07 5.36 8.79
C HIS A 111 14.45 6.00 8.83
N LYS A 112 15.52 5.19 8.89
CA LYS A 112 16.90 5.66 9.07
C LYS A 112 17.39 6.65 8.00
N TRP A 113 16.85 6.57 6.79
CA TRP A 113 17.19 7.48 5.67
C TRP A 113 16.29 8.70 5.57
N ASP A 114 15.26 8.82 6.41
CA ASP A 114 14.53 10.07 6.52
C ASP A 114 15.41 11.10 7.24
N GLN A 115 15.60 12.26 6.61
CA GLN A 115 16.40 13.39 7.11
C GLN A 115 15.57 14.68 7.23
N TRP A 116 14.24 14.60 7.05
CA TRP A 116 13.32 15.70 7.33
C TRP A 116 13.41 16.20 8.78
N LEU A 117 13.28 17.50 9.02
CA LEU A 117 13.43 18.06 10.37
C LEU A 117 12.18 17.91 11.25
N GLY A 118 11.07 17.40 10.70
CA GLY A 118 9.87 17.10 11.47
C GLY A 118 10.18 16.12 12.62
N PRO A 119 9.66 16.35 13.84
CA PRO A 119 9.95 15.49 14.97
C PRO A 119 9.43 14.07 14.73
N LEU A 120 10.16 13.08 15.24
CA LEU A 120 9.61 11.74 15.42
C LEU A 120 8.56 11.78 16.53
N ASP A 121 7.57 10.90 16.41
CA ASP A 121 6.64 10.62 17.48
C ASP A 121 7.06 9.29 18.13
N PRO A 122 7.42 9.27 19.42
CA PRO A 122 7.85 8.04 20.09
C PRO A 122 6.74 6.98 20.18
N HIS A 123 5.48 7.34 19.93
CA HIS A 123 4.31 6.46 20.03
C HIS A 123 3.76 6.05 18.66
N PHE A 124 4.45 6.36 17.55
CA PHE A 124 3.96 6.08 16.20
C PHE A 124 5.00 5.35 15.34
N LEU A 125 4.70 4.08 14.97
CA LEU A 125 5.51 3.31 14.01
C LEU A 125 5.21 3.68 12.56
N GLY A 126 3.96 4.06 12.27
CA GLY A 126 3.51 4.38 10.92
C GLY A 126 3.34 3.18 10.01
N MET A 127 3.21 1.96 10.55
CA MET A 127 2.97 0.72 9.79
C MET A 127 1.83 -0.07 10.43
N GLY A 128 1.02 -0.74 9.60
CA GLY A 128 0.00 -1.65 10.09
C GLY A 128 -0.52 -2.57 8.99
N ARG A 129 -1.29 -3.58 9.38
CA ARG A 129 -1.82 -4.59 8.47
C ARG A 129 -3.15 -5.17 8.94
N CYS A 130 -3.97 -5.64 8.01
CA CYS A 130 -5.20 -6.38 8.31
C CYS A 130 -5.57 -7.34 7.17
N LEU A 131 -6.49 -8.26 7.45
CA LEU A 131 -7.17 -9.05 6.42
C LEU A 131 -8.51 -8.40 6.08
N THR A 132 -8.93 -8.49 4.82
CA THR A 132 -10.31 -8.19 4.45
C THR A 132 -11.28 -9.23 5.01
N ASN A 133 -12.48 -8.79 5.37
CA ASN A 133 -13.56 -9.70 5.74
C ASN A 133 -14.23 -10.34 4.51
N VAL A 134 -15.27 -11.15 4.73
CA VAL A 134 -16.05 -11.84 3.68
C VAL A 134 -16.69 -10.91 2.63
N GLU A 135 -16.88 -9.62 2.95
CA GLU A 135 -17.43 -8.59 2.05
C GLU A 135 -16.32 -7.76 1.36
N GLY A 136 -15.06 -8.14 1.56
CA GLY A 136 -13.88 -7.44 1.06
C GLY A 136 -13.53 -6.19 1.88
N VAL A 137 -14.16 -5.95 3.03
CA VAL A 137 -13.98 -4.73 3.83
C VAL A 137 -12.68 -4.80 4.62
N TYR A 138 -11.90 -3.71 4.59
CA TYR A 138 -10.73 -3.51 5.45
C TYR A 138 -10.93 -2.28 6.34
N ARG A 139 -10.22 -2.21 7.48
CA ARG A 139 -10.28 -1.06 8.37
C ARG A 139 -8.96 -0.85 9.11
N PHE A 140 -8.46 0.38 9.08
CA PHE A 140 -7.34 0.85 9.90
C PHE A 140 -7.76 2.03 10.78
N LEU A 141 -7.20 2.11 11.98
CA LEU A 141 -7.23 3.31 12.83
C LEU A 141 -5.82 3.89 12.85
N THR A 142 -5.67 5.14 12.42
CA THR A 142 -4.35 5.77 12.29
C THR A 142 -4.41 7.28 12.55
N ILE A 143 -3.26 7.94 12.42
CA ILE A 143 -3.10 9.39 12.43
C ILE A 143 -3.02 9.90 10.99
N ARG A 144 -3.71 10.99 10.65
CA ARG A 144 -3.56 11.62 9.34
C ARG A 144 -2.09 12.06 9.14
N PRO A 145 -1.40 11.58 8.10
CA PRO A 145 0.00 11.91 7.88
C PRO A 145 0.17 13.38 7.47
N GLY A 146 1.28 13.98 7.87
CA GLY A 146 1.71 15.27 7.33
C GLY A 146 2.24 15.14 5.90
N ALA A 147 2.13 16.22 5.13
CA ALA A 147 2.90 16.39 3.90
C ALA A 147 4.40 16.51 4.24
N TYR A 148 5.28 16.13 3.30
CA TYR A 148 6.72 16.19 3.55
C TYR A 148 7.52 16.57 2.29
N PRO A 149 8.66 17.26 2.46
CA PRO A 149 9.50 17.63 1.35
C PRO A 149 10.37 16.46 0.91
N TRP A 150 10.76 16.48 -0.36
CA TRP A 150 11.60 15.44 -0.94
C TRP A 150 12.48 16.01 -2.06
N LYS A 151 13.54 15.31 -2.43
CA LYS A 151 14.58 15.82 -3.34
C LYS A 151 14.32 15.44 -4.80
N ASN A 152 13.12 15.73 -5.32
CA ASN A 152 12.79 15.48 -6.73
C ASN A 152 13.03 16.70 -7.63
N HIS A 153 12.63 17.89 -7.20
CA HIS A 153 12.92 19.16 -7.86
C HIS A 153 12.97 20.27 -6.78
N PRO A 154 13.40 21.50 -7.10
CA PRO A 154 13.35 22.60 -6.14
C PRO A 154 11.95 22.71 -5.51
N ASN A 155 11.90 22.75 -4.18
CA ASN A 155 10.68 22.84 -3.38
C ASN A 155 9.64 21.73 -3.67
N ALA A 156 10.08 20.49 -3.93
CA ALA A 156 9.14 19.38 -4.10
C ALA A 156 8.55 18.92 -2.75
N TRP A 157 7.23 18.77 -2.71
CA TRP A 157 6.48 18.25 -1.57
C TRP A 157 5.62 17.07 -2.01
N ARG A 158 5.51 16.06 -1.15
CA ARG A 158 4.50 15.02 -1.28
C ARG A 158 3.26 15.46 -0.51
N PRO A 159 2.05 15.36 -1.10
CA PRO A 159 0.81 15.54 -0.35
C PRO A 159 0.73 14.54 0.80
N ALA A 160 -0.13 14.80 1.79
CA ALA A 160 -0.49 13.79 2.78
C ALA A 160 -0.98 12.53 2.06
N HIS A 161 -0.37 11.38 2.34
CA HIS A 161 -0.72 10.11 1.72
C HIS A 161 -0.39 8.92 2.62
N ILE A 162 -1.07 7.82 2.36
CA ILE A 162 -0.81 6.52 2.96
C ILE A 162 -0.45 5.56 1.84
N HIS A 163 0.66 4.85 1.96
CA HIS A 163 0.99 3.79 1.03
C HIS A 163 0.19 2.52 1.35
N PHE A 164 -0.22 1.81 0.31
CA PHE A 164 -0.96 0.56 0.40
C PHE A 164 -0.22 -0.54 -0.34
N SER A 165 -0.19 -1.72 0.28
CA SER A 165 0.24 -2.99 -0.30
C SER A 165 -0.95 -3.94 -0.22
N VAL A 166 -1.47 -4.35 -1.37
CA VAL A 166 -2.57 -5.31 -1.52
C VAL A 166 -2.00 -6.58 -2.14
N PHE A 167 -2.24 -7.72 -1.51
CA PHE A 167 -1.72 -9.01 -1.99
C PHE A 167 -2.63 -9.62 -3.07
N GLY A 168 -3.94 -9.61 -2.85
CA GLY A 168 -4.90 -10.29 -3.70
C GLY A 168 -4.79 -11.83 -3.64
N PRO A 169 -5.56 -12.56 -4.47
CA PRO A 169 -5.56 -14.02 -4.50
C PRO A 169 -4.33 -14.63 -5.20
N SER A 170 -3.61 -13.87 -6.02
CA SER A 170 -2.45 -14.34 -6.80
C SER A 170 -1.37 -13.26 -6.94
N ILE A 171 -0.17 -13.65 -7.40
CA ILE A 171 0.89 -12.67 -7.66
C ILE A 171 0.51 -11.68 -8.77
N LEU A 172 -0.38 -12.05 -9.70
CA LEU A 172 -0.89 -11.14 -10.74
C LEU A 172 -1.72 -9.98 -10.16
N SER A 173 -2.43 -10.22 -9.04
CA SER A 173 -3.22 -9.20 -8.35
C SER A 173 -2.42 -8.36 -7.35
N ARG A 174 -1.10 -8.58 -7.24
CA ARG A 174 -0.24 -7.87 -6.30
C ARG A 174 -0.12 -6.40 -6.69
N LEU A 175 -0.58 -5.51 -5.80
CA LEU A 175 -0.58 -4.07 -6.06
C LEU A 175 0.07 -3.27 -4.93
N VAL A 176 0.95 -2.34 -5.28
CA VAL A 176 1.39 -1.26 -4.38
C VAL A 176 0.92 0.06 -4.95
N THR A 177 0.25 0.86 -4.12
CA THR A 177 -0.28 2.17 -4.51
C THR A 177 -0.23 3.14 -3.33
N GLN A 178 -0.80 4.34 -3.50
CA GLN A 178 -0.93 5.33 -2.43
C GLN A 178 -2.29 6.02 -2.49
N MET A 179 -2.89 6.20 -1.32
CA MET A 179 -4.14 6.93 -1.10
C MET A 179 -3.83 8.37 -0.70
N TYR A 180 -4.62 9.32 -1.20
CA TYR A 180 -4.57 10.73 -0.81
C TYR A 180 -5.86 11.14 -0.08
N PHE A 181 -5.92 12.39 0.36
CA PHE A 181 -7.06 12.95 1.09
C PHE A 181 -7.75 14.04 0.26
N PRO A 182 -9.10 14.12 0.28
CA PRO A 182 -9.87 15.18 -0.36
C PRO A 182 -9.71 16.53 0.34
#